data_AF-K1XRH5-F1
#
_entry.id   AF-K1XRH5-F1
#
_cell.length_a   1.000
_cell.length_b   1.000
_cell.length_c   1.000
_cell.angle_alpha   90.00
_cell.angle_beta   90.00
_cell.angle_gamma   90.00
#
_symmetry.space_group_name_H-M   'P 1'
#
loop_
_entity.id
_entity.type
_entity.pdbx_description
1 polymer ?
#
loop_
_entity_poly.entity_id
_entity_poly.type
_entity_poly.pdbx_seq_one_letter_code
_entity_poly.pdbx_strand_id
1 'polypeptide(L)'
;MDDLSTLCTICHIEEPIYTCPRCSMTTCSLACSKRHKIRSMCNGIRDPTVYRPISEVATPWGIDHDYNFIHGIETRMERADKILIEDLELVSKRQMEAARAGETEEQYARRTGRRLKELPGEVQVAKMLKQENIKLIKAPKGMRRNKENATSWNKKLRHINWQVEWIREGAPRALYRALGSKPLGDFYDAMCEEERYLSMTEEERKREKRVGQKRKAEDKRERERLAKKARIEEKQDLCDLTTPSLLQDPNTGAWNLTPSNSALDNETELQTSSPSRPNPKFPDYKFYLHRPLTPASFPKVLAPICPTKPLTELLRQRYILEFPTIHVLPNTTEGLPKGFMLESDYLKAVGNKPRGNTDTEMGGTNESDSDESSSSEESDSDESVEEGEVV
;
A
#
# COMPACT_ATOMS: atom_id res chain seq x y z
N MET A 1 75.92 -11.30 -25.22
CA MET A 1 74.71 -10.72 -25.85
C MET A 1 73.56 -11.23 -25.02
N ASP A 2 73.15 -10.47 -24.02
CA ASP A 2 72.04 -10.85 -23.15
C ASP A 2 70.73 -10.60 -23.91
N ASP A 3 69.98 -11.67 -24.11
CA ASP A 3 68.79 -11.70 -24.94
C ASP A 3 67.66 -10.97 -24.19
N LEU A 4 67.17 -9.85 -24.73
CA LEU A 4 66.13 -9.00 -24.09
C LEU A 4 64.80 -9.74 -23.84
N SER A 5 64.67 -10.97 -24.34
CA SER A 5 63.56 -11.90 -24.18
C SER A 5 63.51 -12.57 -22.79
N THR A 6 64.63 -12.62 -22.06
CA THR A 6 64.72 -13.30 -20.75
C THR A 6 64.40 -12.38 -19.57
N LEU A 7 64.37 -11.07 -19.78
CA LEU A 7 64.11 -10.06 -18.76
C LEU A 7 62.65 -9.61 -18.78
N CYS A 8 62.18 -9.05 -17.65
CA CYS A 8 60.82 -8.55 -17.53
C CYS A 8 60.46 -7.54 -18.63
N THR A 9 59.32 -7.76 -19.30
CA THR A 9 58.81 -6.92 -20.41
C THR A 9 58.50 -5.45 -20.06
N ILE A 10 58.53 -5.08 -18.76
CA ILE A 10 58.16 -3.75 -18.29
C ILE A 10 59.34 -2.97 -17.73
N CYS A 11 60.22 -3.63 -16.97
CA CYS A 11 61.39 -2.99 -16.35
C CYS A 11 62.72 -3.39 -16.99
N HIS A 12 62.79 -4.54 -17.68
CA HIS A 12 64.00 -5.08 -18.32
C HIS A 12 65.22 -5.18 -17.39
N ILE A 13 65.02 -5.38 -16.09
CA ILE A 13 66.10 -5.49 -15.09
C ILE A 13 66.18 -6.90 -14.50
N GLU A 14 65.03 -7.44 -14.07
CA GLU A 14 64.94 -8.73 -13.40
C GLU A 14 64.22 -9.76 -14.27
N GLU A 15 64.48 -11.03 -14.02
CA GLU A 15 63.77 -12.16 -14.65
C GLU A 15 62.28 -12.15 -14.26
N PRO A 16 61.37 -12.52 -15.17
CA PRO A 16 59.94 -12.51 -14.90
C PRO A 16 59.49 -13.69 -14.01
N ILE A 17 58.61 -13.41 -13.04
CA ILE A 17 58.06 -14.39 -12.10
C ILE A 17 56.55 -14.63 -12.35
N TYR A 18 55.85 -13.64 -12.90
CA TYR A 18 54.40 -13.63 -13.07
C TYR A 18 54.01 -13.53 -14.54
N THR A 19 53.00 -14.30 -14.94
CA THR A 19 52.44 -14.27 -16.30
C THR A 19 51.00 -13.79 -16.27
N CYS A 20 50.68 -12.78 -17.09
CA CYS A 20 49.31 -12.26 -17.18
C CYS A 20 48.38 -13.26 -17.87
N PRO A 21 47.23 -13.65 -17.29
CA PRO A 21 46.34 -14.67 -17.87
C PRO A 21 45.57 -14.20 -19.11
N ARG A 22 45.59 -12.91 -19.45
CA ARG A 22 44.91 -12.36 -20.64
C ARG A 22 45.81 -12.26 -21.86
N CYS A 23 47.00 -11.71 -21.68
CA CYS A 23 47.91 -11.34 -22.77
C CYS A 23 49.25 -12.08 -22.69
N SER A 24 49.40 -12.98 -21.72
CA SER A 24 50.61 -13.79 -21.48
C SER A 24 51.90 -12.98 -21.25
N MET A 25 51.80 -11.66 -21.00
CA MET A 25 52.95 -10.83 -20.66
C MET A 25 53.58 -11.26 -19.35
N THR A 26 54.90 -11.42 -19.37
CA THR A 26 55.71 -11.86 -18.25
C THR A 26 56.27 -10.65 -17.49
N THR A 27 56.15 -10.67 -16.17
CA THR A 27 56.50 -9.54 -15.28
C THR A 27 57.24 -10.03 -14.02
N CYS A 28 58.24 -9.30 -13.55
CA CYS A 28 59.03 -9.71 -12.37
C CYS A 28 58.32 -9.45 -11.03
N SER A 29 57.47 -8.41 -10.95
CA SER A 29 56.88 -7.95 -9.69
C SER A 29 55.43 -7.48 -9.85
N LEU A 30 54.72 -7.34 -8.71
CA LEU A 30 53.37 -6.77 -8.68
C LEU A 30 53.32 -5.33 -9.22
N ALA A 31 54.39 -4.55 -9.04
CA ALA A 31 54.49 -3.20 -9.59
C ALA A 31 54.54 -3.24 -11.13
N CYS A 32 55.35 -4.14 -11.69
CA CYS A 32 55.41 -4.38 -13.13
C CYS A 32 54.09 -4.94 -13.67
N SER A 33 53.41 -5.81 -12.92
CA SER A 33 52.12 -6.36 -13.34
C SER A 33 51.01 -5.31 -13.36
N LYS A 34 50.95 -4.40 -12.37
CA LYS A 34 50.02 -3.25 -12.40
C LYS A 34 50.37 -2.27 -13.52
N ARG A 35 51.67 -2.03 -13.77
CA ARG A 35 52.13 -1.09 -14.80
C ARG A 35 51.81 -1.59 -16.21
N HIS A 36 51.90 -2.90 -16.50
CA HIS A 36 51.47 -3.44 -17.80
C HIS A 36 49.96 -3.30 -17.99
N LYS A 37 49.16 -3.54 -16.94
CA LYS A 37 47.69 -3.43 -17.03
C LYS A 37 47.26 -2.03 -17.46
N ILE A 38 47.96 -1.01 -16.95
CA ILE A 38 47.72 0.39 -17.32
C ILE A 38 48.26 0.69 -18.72
N ARG A 39 49.54 0.38 -19.01
CA ARG A 39 50.20 0.73 -20.28
C ARG A 39 49.58 0.05 -21.49
N SER A 40 49.15 -1.20 -21.34
CA SER A 40 48.60 -2.03 -22.42
C SER A 40 47.08 -2.14 -22.35
N MET A 41 46.41 -1.30 -21.55
CA MET A 41 44.95 -1.32 -21.36
C MET A 41 44.38 -2.74 -21.10
N CYS A 42 45.11 -3.51 -20.30
CA CYS A 42 44.80 -4.90 -20.03
C CYS A 42 44.07 -5.03 -18.69
N ASN A 43 42.83 -5.55 -18.70
CA ASN A 43 42.05 -5.82 -17.47
C ASN A 43 42.67 -6.96 -16.61
N GLY A 44 43.60 -7.75 -17.17
CA GLY A 44 44.23 -8.88 -16.48
C GLY A 44 43.31 -10.05 -16.17
N ILE A 45 42.12 -10.09 -16.78
CA ILE A 45 41.14 -11.17 -16.66
C ILE A 45 41.23 -12.02 -17.94
N ARG A 46 41.37 -13.33 -17.79
CA ARG A 46 41.35 -14.26 -18.92
C ARG A 46 40.04 -14.09 -19.69
N ASP A 47 40.12 -13.96 -21.00
CA ASP A 47 38.94 -13.91 -21.85
C ASP A 47 38.48 -15.36 -22.16
N PRO A 48 37.32 -15.80 -21.65
CA PRO A 48 36.81 -17.15 -21.92
C PRO A 48 36.23 -17.29 -23.34
N THR A 49 36.03 -16.19 -24.07
CA THR A 49 35.38 -16.20 -25.40
C THR A 49 36.36 -16.34 -26.56
N VAL A 50 37.66 -16.47 -26.26
CA VAL A 50 38.70 -16.61 -27.29
C VAL A 50 38.55 -17.95 -28.00
N TYR A 51 38.47 -17.90 -29.33
CA TYR A 51 38.38 -19.08 -30.17
C TYR A 51 39.55 -20.05 -29.89
N ARG A 52 39.20 -21.32 -29.66
CA ARG A 52 40.15 -22.44 -29.59
C ARG A 52 39.75 -23.50 -30.60
N PRO A 53 40.70 -24.11 -31.31
CA PRO A 53 40.39 -25.20 -32.22
C PRO A 53 39.84 -26.40 -31.43
N ILE A 54 38.96 -27.18 -32.08
CA ILE A 54 38.24 -28.28 -31.41
C ILE A 54 39.17 -29.33 -30.79
N SER A 55 40.36 -29.52 -31.36
CA SER A 55 41.40 -30.41 -30.84
C SER A 55 41.92 -29.98 -29.46
N GLU A 56 41.93 -28.68 -29.16
CA GLU A 56 42.33 -28.15 -27.85
C GLU A 56 41.19 -28.18 -26.85
N VAL A 57 39.95 -27.99 -27.32
CA VAL A 57 38.74 -28.01 -26.48
C VAL A 57 38.40 -29.43 -26.04
N ALA A 58 38.57 -30.42 -26.92
CA ALA A 58 38.35 -31.84 -26.64
C ALA A 58 39.44 -32.47 -25.74
N THR A 59 40.09 -31.66 -24.90
CA THR A 59 41.00 -32.10 -23.85
C THR A 59 40.32 -31.97 -22.49
N PRO A 60 40.70 -32.74 -21.46
CA PRO A 60 40.15 -32.59 -20.11
C PRO A 60 40.26 -31.16 -19.57
N TRP A 61 41.34 -30.45 -19.92
CA TRP A 61 41.56 -29.05 -19.53
C TRP A 61 40.64 -28.08 -20.28
N GLY A 62 40.37 -28.33 -21.57
CA GLY A 62 39.40 -27.55 -22.35
C GLY A 62 37.97 -27.68 -21.84
N ILE A 63 37.56 -28.91 -21.47
CA ILE A 63 36.24 -29.17 -20.88
C ILE A 63 36.10 -28.49 -19.52
N ASP A 64 37.11 -28.57 -18.66
CA ASP A 64 37.10 -27.89 -17.34
C ASP A 64 37.00 -26.37 -17.49
N HIS A 65 37.65 -25.80 -18.51
CA HIS A 65 37.53 -24.37 -18.82
C HIS A 65 36.08 -23.95 -19.12
N ASP A 66 35.41 -24.68 -20.02
CA ASP A 66 34.03 -24.40 -20.41
C ASP A 66 33.05 -24.66 -19.25
N TYR A 67 33.26 -25.74 -18.49
CA TYR A 67 32.48 -26.03 -17.30
C TYR A 67 32.57 -24.89 -16.28
N ASN A 68 33.78 -24.43 -15.95
CA ASN A 68 33.98 -23.33 -15.02
C ASN A 68 33.35 -22.01 -15.52
N PHE A 69 33.36 -21.78 -16.83
CA PHE A 69 32.72 -20.62 -17.42
C PHE A 69 31.19 -20.68 -17.31
N ILE A 70 30.58 -21.78 -17.73
CA ILE A 70 29.11 -22.01 -17.66
C ILE A 70 28.65 -21.98 -16.20
N HIS A 71 29.32 -22.72 -15.33
CA HIS A 71 29.02 -22.74 -13.90
C HIS A 71 29.16 -21.35 -13.25
N GLY A 72 30.16 -20.57 -13.68
CA GLY A 72 30.32 -19.18 -13.27
C GLY A 72 29.17 -18.27 -13.72
N ILE A 73 28.59 -18.52 -14.90
CA ILE A 73 27.39 -17.80 -15.38
C ILE A 73 26.18 -18.20 -14.53
N GLU A 74 25.92 -19.49 -14.38
CA GLU A 74 24.80 -20.03 -13.60
C GLU A 74 24.82 -19.49 -12.16
N THR A 75 25.97 -19.58 -11.50
CA THR A 75 26.14 -19.08 -10.13
C THR A 75 25.89 -17.57 -10.04
N ARG A 76 26.30 -16.79 -11.06
CA ARG A 76 26.02 -15.33 -11.08
C ARG A 76 24.54 -15.06 -11.28
N MET A 77 23.87 -15.81 -12.14
CA MET A 77 22.43 -15.71 -12.36
C MET A 77 21.66 -16.08 -11.08
N GLU A 78 22.00 -17.18 -10.42
CA GLU A 78 21.39 -17.59 -9.16
C GLU A 78 21.59 -16.56 -8.04
N ARG A 79 22.79 -15.96 -7.96
CA ARG A 79 23.04 -14.86 -7.00
C ARG A 79 22.18 -13.64 -7.31
N ALA A 80 22.07 -13.26 -8.59
CA ALA A 80 21.21 -12.16 -9.00
C ALA A 80 19.73 -12.46 -8.67
N ASP A 81 19.30 -13.69 -8.88
CA ASP A 81 17.94 -14.13 -8.57
C ASP A 81 17.64 -14.01 -7.08
N LYS A 82 18.57 -14.49 -6.25
CA LYS A 82 18.48 -14.42 -4.80
C LYS A 82 18.37 -12.97 -4.32
N ILE A 83 19.20 -12.07 -4.85
CA ILE A 83 19.15 -10.64 -4.51
C ILE A 83 17.78 -10.04 -4.89
N LEU A 84 17.25 -10.36 -6.07
CA LEU A 84 15.98 -9.79 -6.55
C LEU A 84 14.77 -10.33 -5.78
N ILE A 85 14.79 -11.61 -5.39
CA ILE A 85 13.66 -12.28 -4.71
C ILE A 85 13.73 -12.09 -3.20
N GLU A 86 14.87 -12.33 -2.56
CA GLU A 86 15.00 -12.37 -1.10
C GLU A 86 15.39 -11.01 -0.53
N ASP A 87 16.44 -10.37 -1.04
CA ASP A 87 16.94 -9.12 -0.45
C ASP A 87 16.03 -7.94 -0.80
N LEU A 88 15.71 -7.80 -2.08
CA LEU A 88 14.94 -6.67 -2.60
C LEU A 88 13.43 -6.96 -2.68
N GLU A 89 13.02 -8.23 -2.72
CA GLU A 89 11.61 -8.66 -2.84
C GLU A 89 10.85 -7.94 -3.98
N LEU A 90 11.54 -7.64 -5.09
CA LEU A 90 10.96 -6.92 -6.22
C LEU A 90 10.06 -7.82 -7.06
N VAL A 91 10.49 -9.08 -7.21
CA VAL A 91 9.91 -10.05 -8.12
C VAL A 91 9.71 -11.35 -7.38
N SER A 92 8.55 -11.99 -7.57
CA SER A 92 8.32 -13.32 -7.02
C SER A 92 9.11 -14.37 -7.84
N LYS A 93 9.55 -15.45 -7.18
CA LYS A 93 10.22 -16.58 -7.86
C LYS A 93 9.47 -17.04 -9.12
N ARG A 94 8.14 -17.13 -9.03
CA ARG A 94 7.25 -17.48 -10.15
C ARG A 94 7.33 -16.48 -11.31
N GLN A 95 7.36 -15.18 -11.03
CA GLN A 95 7.44 -14.15 -12.07
C GLN A 95 8.78 -14.19 -12.80
N MET A 96 9.87 -14.48 -12.09
CA MET A 96 11.18 -14.66 -12.69
C MET A 96 11.27 -15.91 -13.56
N GLU A 97 10.71 -17.04 -13.11
CA GLU A 97 10.62 -18.28 -13.89
C GLU A 97 9.79 -18.07 -15.19
N ALA A 98 8.66 -17.37 -15.09
CA ALA A 98 7.84 -17.04 -16.25
C ALA A 98 8.59 -16.13 -17.25
N ALA A 99 9.31 -15.12 -16.76
CA ALA A 99 10.12 -14.24 -17.60
C ALA A 99 11.22 -15.00 -18.35
N ARG A 100 11.86 -15.99 -17.71
CA ARG A 100 12.85 -16.86 -18.36
C ARG A 100 12.26 -17.78 -19.42
N ALA A 101 11.05 -18.27 -19.19
CA ALA A 101 10.33 -19.09 -20.15
C ALA A 101 9.79 -18.28 -21.35
N GLY A 102 9.84 -16.94 -21.30
CA GLY A 102 9.20 -16.08 -22.29
C GLY A 102 7.67 -16.23 -22.31
N GLU A 103 7.08 -16.82 -21.27
CA GLU A 103 5.65 -17.03 -21.17
C GLU A 103 4.98 -15.70 -20.79
N THR A 104 4.02 -15.26 -21.60
CA THR A 104 3.13 -14.16 -21.23
C THR A 104 2.18 -14.59 -20.10
N GLU A 105 1.68 -13.63 -19.30
CA GLU A 105 0.76 -13.93 -18.20
C GLU A 105 -0.51 -14.65 -18.68
N GLU A 106 -0.98 -14.33 -19.89
CA GLU A 106 -2.12 -15.00 -20.52
C GLU A 106 -1.84 -16.46 -20.87
N GLN A 107 -0.69 -16.74 -21.50
CA GLN A 107 -0.30 -18.10 -21.87
C GLN A 107 -0.16 -18.98 -20.62
N TYR A 108 0.42 -18.43 -19.56
CA TYR A 108 0.49 -19.11 -18.26
C TYR A 108 -0.91 -19.38 -17.67
N ALA A 109 -1.80 -18.38 -17.69
CA ALA A 109 -3.16 -18.51 -17.16
C ALA A 109 -3.97 -19.57 -17.92
N ARG A 110 -3.83 -19.62 -19.26
CA ARG A 110 -4.43 -20.65 -20.11
C ARG A 110 -3.87 -22.05 -19.80
N ARG A 111 -2.55 -22.19 -19.62
CA ARG A 111 -1.89 -23.47 -19.32
C ARG A 111 -2.25 -24.03 -17.95
N THR A 112 -2.29 -23.18 -16.93
CA THR A 112 -2.47 -23.62 -15.54
C THR A 112 -3.91 -23.56 -15.04
N GLY A 113 -4.81 -22.90 -15.79
CA GLY A 113 -6.17 -22.57 -15.34
C GLY A 113 -6.20 -21.63 -14.12
N ARG A 114 -5.04 -21.16 -13.64
CA ARG A 114 -4.90 -20.28 -12.48
C ARG A 114 -4.66 -18.86 -12.98
N ARG A 115 -5.74 -18.11 -13.18
CA ARG A 115 -5.65 -16.64 -13.29
C ARG A 115 -4.91 -16.10 -12.06
N LEU A 116 -4.14 -15.03 -12.25
CA LEU A 116 -3.53 -14.29 -11.14
C LEU A 116 -4.67 -13.93 -10.18
N LYS A 117 -4.73 -14.61 -9.02
CA LYS A 117 -5.77 -14.33 -8.02
C LYS A 117 -5.44 -12.96 -7.44
N GLU A 118 -6.15 -11.94 -7.89
CA GLU A 118 -6.25 -10.68 -7.16
C GLU A 118 -6.60 -11.00 -5.71
N LEU A 119 -5.91 -10.38 -4.76
CA LEU A 119 -6.07 -10.75 -3.36
C LEU A 119 -7.53 -10.50 -2.94
N PRO A 120 -8.15 -11.41 -2.17
CA PRO A 120 -9.52 -11.24 -1.72
C PRO A 120 -9.67 -9.92 -0.93
N GLY A 121 -10.28 -8.90 -1.54
CA GLY A 121 -10.37 -7.56 -0.97
C GLY A 121 -9.89 -6.44 -1.89
N GLU A 122 -8.90 -6.69 -2.75
CA GLU A 122 -8.31 -5.65 -3.60
C GLU A 122 -9.32 -5.06 -4.58
N VAL A 123 -10.16 -5.91 -5.19
CA VAL A 123 -11.26 -5.47 -6.07
C VAL A 123 -12.24 -4.56 -5.33
N GLN A 124 -12.60 -4.93 -4.10
CA GLN A 124 -13.51 -4.09 -3.30
C GLN A 124 -12.85 -2.77 -2.88
N VAL A 125 -11.56 -2.79 -2.52
CA VAL A 125 -10.80 -1.56 -2.26
C VAL A 125 -10.78 -0.69 -3.50
N ALA A 126 -10.38 -1.22 -4.66
CA ALA A 126 -10.33 -0.49 -5.93
C ALA A 126 -11.69 0.10 -6.32
N LYS A 127 -12.77 -0.67 -6.15
CA LYS A 127 -14.14 -0.19 -6.36
C LYS A 127 -14.47 0.99 -5.45
N MET A 128 -14.15 0.90 -4.16
CA MET A 128 -14.41 1.97 -3.19
C MET A 128 -13.55 3.21 -3.45
N LEU A 129 -12.29 3.04 -3.86
CA LEU A 129 -11.41 4.15 -4.26
C LEU A 129 -11.97 4.91 -5.46
N LYS A 130 -12.49 4.18 -6.46
CA LYS A 130 -13.16 4.78 -7.63
C LYS A 130 -14.43 5.54 -7.21
N GLN A 131 -15.27 4.94 -6.36
CA GLN A 131 -16.50 5.59 -5.87
C GLN A 131 -16.24 6.89 -5.10
N GLU A 132 -15.20 6.90 -4.27
CA GLU A 132 -14.80 8.06 -3.47
C GLU A 132 -13.82 9.00 -4.21
N ASN A 133 -13.54 8.77 -5.49
CA ASN A 133 -12.58 9.54 -6.29
C ASN A 133 -11.19 9.69 -5.62
N ILE A 134 -10.72 8.66 -4.92
CA ILE A 134 -9.42 8.65 -4.25
C ILE A 134 -8.38 8.11 -5.23
N LYS A 135 -7.36 8.92 -5.54
CA LYS A 135 -6.28 8.53 -6.45
C LYS A 135 -5.14 7.89 -5.67
N LEU A 136 -5.15 6.57 -5.58
CA LEU A 136 -4.12 5.79 -4.91
C LEU A 136 -2.98 5.43 -5.89
N ILE A 137 -1.77 5.85 -5.55
CA ILE A 137 -0.53 5.51 -6.26
C ILE A 137 0.14 4.40 -5.44
N LYS A 138 0.21 3.18 -5.98
CA LYS A 138 0.96 2.09 -5.35
C LYS A 138 2.46 2.34 -5.49
N ALA A 139 3.21 2.15 -4.42
CA ALA A 139 4.66 2.18 -4.44
C ALA A 139 5.17 0.88 -5.07
N PRO A 140 6.32 0.91 -5.75
CA PRO A 140 6.94 -0.29 -6.27
C PRO A 140 7.13 -1.36 -5.19
N LYS A 141 6.98 -2.63 -5.59
CA LYS A 141 7.30 -3.78 -4.73
C LYS A 141 8.72 -3.66 -4.21
N GLY A 142 8.98 -4.15 -3.00
CA GLY A 142 10.30 -4.06 -2.36
C GLY A 142 10.63 -2.70 -1.73
N MET A 143 9.93 -1.61 -2.08
CA MET A 143 10.13 -0.34 -1.38
C MET A 143 9.52 -0.37 0.03
N ARG A 144 10.17 0.34 0.96
CA ARG A 144 9.77 0.40 2.38
C ARG A 144 8.28 0.69 2.57
N ARG A 145 7.73 1.63 1.81
CA ARG A 145 6.32 2.03 1.93
C ARG A 145 5.35 0.95 1.44
N ASN A 146 5.72 0.18 0.43
CA ASN A 146 4.92 -0.97 -0.02
C ASN A 146 4.96 -2.09 1.04
N LYS A 147 6.14 -2.39 1.61
CA LYS A 147 6.30 -3.41 2.66
C LYS A 147 5.56 -3.06 3.96
N GLU A 148 5.50 -1.78 4.33
CA GLU A 148 4.80 -1.28 5.51
C GLU A 148 3.28 -1.17 5.32
N ASN A 149 2.78 -1.35 4.09
CA ASN A 149 1.37 -1.20 3.82
C ASN A 149 0.56 -2.42 4.33
N ALA A 150 -0.34 -2.16 5.27
CA ALA A 150 -1.30 -3.14 5.79
C ALA A 150 -2.77 -2.74 5.49
N THR A 151 -2.99 -1.91 4.46
CA THR A 151 -4.35 -1.54 4.01
C THR A 151 -5.10 -2.79 3.55
N SER A 152 -6.31 -2.99 4.08
CA SER A 152 -7.09 -4.20 3.82
C SER A 152 -8.58 -3.91 3.78
N TRP A 153 -9.36 -4.67 3.01
CA TRP A 153 -10.82 -4.60 3.04
C TRP A 153 -11.41 -5.31 4.27
N ASN A 154 -12.24 -4.62 5.05
CA ASN A 154 -13.03 -5.25 6.10
C ASN A 154 -14.37 -5.74 5.55
N LYS A 155 -14.51 -7.05 5.35
CA LYS A 155 -15.74 -7.66 4.80
C LYS A 155 -16.98 -7.43 5.65
N LYS A 156 -16.85 -7.41 6.99
CA LYS A 156 -17.99 -7.26 7.91
C LYS A 156 -18.56 -5.85 7.89
N LEU A 157 -17.67 -4.86 7.93
CA LEU A 157 -18.06 -3.45 7.98
C LEU A 157 -18.18 -2.82 6.59
N ARG A 158 -17.78 -3.53 5.53
CA ARG A 158 -17.76 -3.03 4.13
C ARG A 158 -17.02 -1.69 3.99
N HIS A 159 -15.91 -1.54 4.71
CA HIS A 159 -15.06 -0.35 4.67
C HIS A 159 -13.59 -0.75 4.59
N ILE A 160 -12.77 0.18 4.12
CA ILE A 160 -11.32 0.02 4.05
C ILE A 160 -10.74 0.21 5.45
N ASN A 161 -9.93 -0.75 5.92
CA ASN A 161 -9.00 -0.55 7.01
C ASN A 161 -7.71 0.02 6.40
N TRP A 162 -7.48 1.31 6.63
CA TRP A 162 -6.31 2.02 6.16
C TRP A 162 -5.12 1.77 7.06
N GLN A 163 -3.93 1.61 6.48
CA GLN A 163 -2.69 1.92 7.18
C GLN A 163 -2.56 3.45 7.22
N VAL A 164 -2.07 4.03 8.30
CA VAL A 164 -1.87 5.47 8.43
C VAL A 164 -0.51 5.74 9.06
N GLU A 165 0.25 6.63 8.44
CA GLU A 165 1.52 7.12 8.98
C GLU A 165 1.30 8.42 9.74
N TRP A 166 1.71 8.44 11.00
CA TRP A 166 1.59 9.57 11.89
C TRP A 166 2.96 10.20 12.14
N ILE A 167 3.05 11.51 11.91
CA ILE A 167 4.23 12.31 12.13
C ILE A 167 3.88 13.40 13.14
N ARG A 168 4.47 13.33 14.33
CA ARG A 168 4.30 14.32 15.40
C ARG A 168 5.60 15.07 15.61
N GLU A 169 5.50 16.31 16.08
CA GLU A 169 6.65 17.08 16.50
C GLU A 169 7.28 16.45 17.75
N GLY A 170 8.56 16.06 17.68
CA GLY A 170 9.30 15.47 18.80
C GLY A 170 9.06 13.97 19.06
N ALA A 171 8.20 13.29 18.30
CA ALA A 171 7.95 11.85 18.45
C ALA A 171 8.41 11.04 17.22
N PRO A 172 8.73 9.75 17.38
CA PRO A 172 9.08 8.90 16.24
C PRO A 172 7.89 8.69 15.31
N ARG A 173 8.20 8.33 14.05
CA ARG A 173 7.22 7.95 13.03
C ARG A 173 6.42 6.74 13.50
N ALA A 174 5.10 6.88 13.55
CA ALA A 174 4.18 5.85 14.01
C ALA A 174 3.32 5.32 12.84
N LEU A 175 3.02 4.03 12.85
CA LEU A 175 2.25 3.34 11.82
C LEU A 175 1.11 2.57 12.46
N TYR A 176 -0.14 2.99 12.21
CA TYR A 176 -1.33 2.42 12.85
C TYR A 176 -2.44 2.15 11.84
N ARG A 177 -3.32 1.20 12.17
CA ARG A 177 -4.46 0.84 11.35
C ARG A 177 -5.69 1.65 11.75
N ALA A 178 -6.34 2.27 10.78
CA ALA A 178 -7.54 3.07 10.98
C ALA A 178 -8.69 2.56 10.09
N LEU A 179 -9.84 2.28 10.69
CA LEU A 179 -11.06 1.97 9.96
C LEU A 179 -11.61 3.24 9.29
N GLY A 180 -11.79 3.21 7.97
CA GLY A 180 -12.16 4.40 7.20
C GLY A 180 -13.50 5.06 7.55
N SER A 181 -14.39 4.39 8.31
CA SER A 181 -15.72 4.90 8.70
C SER A 181 -15.73 5.66 10.03
N LYS A 182 -14.71 5.50 10.86
CA LYS A 182 -14.60 6.20 12.15
C LYS A 182 -13.95 7.57 11.96
N PRO A 183 -14.25 8.54 12.84
CA PRO A 183 -13.63 9.86 12.78
C PRO A 183 -12.13 9.76 13.06
N LEU A 184 -11.37 10.67 12.45
CA LEU A 184 -9.91 10.66 12.55
C LEU A 184 -9.40 10.87 13.98
N GLY A 185 -10.06 11.73 14.76
CA GLY A 185 -9.68 12.06 16.13
C GLY A 185 -9.70 10.86 17.06
N ASP A 186 -10.72 10.00 16.96
CA ASP A 186 -10.83 8.77 17.76
C ASP A 186 -9.62 7.84 17.56
N PHE A 187 -9.05 7.80 16.34
CA PHE A 187 -7.86 7.00 16.07
C PHE A 187 -6.61 7.60 16.68
N TYR A 188 -6.47 8.91 16.63
CA TYR A 188 -5.34 9.60 17.25
C TYR A 188 -5.36 9.41 18.77
N ASP A 189 -6.54 9.50 19.38
CA ASP A 189 -6.71 9.25 20.81
C ASP A 189 -6.37 7.80 21.16
N ALA A 190 -6.90 6.83 20.39
CA ALA A 190 -6.59 5.42 20.60
C ALA A 190 -5.09 5.12 20.47
N MET A 191 -4.41 5.75 19.50
CA MET A 191 -2.96 5.65 19.33
C MET A 191 -2.21 6.21 20.55
N CYS A 192 -2.55 7.42 21.00
CA CYS A 192 -1.92 8.03 22.17
C CYS A 192 -2.17 7.21 23.44
N GLU A 193 -3.37 6.64 23.61
CA GLU A 193 -3.69 5.74 24.71
C GLU A 193 -2.89 4.44 24.66
N GLU A 194 -2.67 3.88 23.48
CA GLU A 194 -1.86 2.67 23.30
C GLU A 194 -0.38 2.91 23.62
N GLU A 195 0.20 4.01 23.13
CA GLU A 195 1.57 4.41 23.47
C GLU A 195 1.75 4.64 24.97
N ARG A 196 0.79 5.34 25.60
CA ARG A 196 0.76 5.49 27.05
C ARG A 196 0.74 4.12 27.71
N TYR A 197 -0.16 3.23 27.32
CA TYR A 197 -0.28 1.89 27.89
C TYR A 197 0.97 1.03 27.75
N LEU A 198 1.75 1.22 26.69
CA LEU A 198 3.05 0.56 26.48
C LEU A 198 4.16 1.15 27.36
N SER A 199 4.11 2.46 27.65
CA SER A 199 5.06 3.12 28.56
C SER A 199 4.79 2.85 30.05
N MET A 200 3.58 2.44 30.41
CA MET A 200 3.20 2.14 31.80
C MET A 200 3.85 0.84 32.29
N THR A 201 4.21 0.82 33.58
CA THR A 201 4.72 -0.41 34.22
C THR A 201 3.65 -1.50 34.26
N GLU A 202 4.08 -2.78 34.35
CA GLU A 202 3.13 -3.89 34.35
C GLU A 202 2.13 -3.83 35.53
N GLU A 203 2.56 -3.31 36.68
CA GLU A 203 1.70 -3.12 37.85
C GLU A 203 0.62 -2.07 37.63
N GLU A 204 0.97 -0.94 37.01
CA GLU A 204 0.01 0.10 36.67
C GLU A 204 -0.96 -0.38 35.59
N ARG A 205 -0.47 -1.15 34.61
CA ARG A 205 -1.31 -1.80 33.58
C ARG A 205 -2.31 -2.77 34.20
N LYS A 206 -1.92 -3.52 35.24
CA LYS A 206 -2.82 -4.40 36.01
C LYS A 206 -3.84 -3.59 36.81
N ARG A 207 -3.42 -2.47 37.42
CA ARG A 207 -4.30 -1.57 38.17
C ARG A 207 -5.36 -0.94 37.26
N GLU A 208 -4.96 -0.39 36.11
CA GLU A 208 -5.90 0.16 35.12
C GLU A 208 -6.86 -0.90 34.57
N LYS A 209 -6.37 -2.12 34.30
CA LYS A 209 -7.25 -3.24 33.89
C LYS A 209 -8.31 -3.55 34.95
N ARG A 210 -7.94 -3.57 36.24
CA ARG A 210 -8.89 -3.79 37.35
C ARG A 210 -9.92 -2.65 37.43
N VAL A 211 -9.49 -1.40 37.31
CA VAL A 211 -10.39 -0.23 37.30
C VAL A 211 -11.33 -0.28 36.08
N GLY A 212 -10.81 -0.61 34.90
CA GLY A 212 -11.59 -0.75 33.67
C GLY A 212 -12.59 -1.90 33.73
N GLN A 213 -12.22 -3.05 34.33
CA GLN A 213 -13.15 -4.15 34.57
C GLN A 213 -14.26 -3.76 35.54
N LYS A 214 -13.93 -3.02 36.60
CA LYS A 214 -14.92 -2.52 37.56
C LYS A 214 -15.91 -1.57 36.89
N ARG A 215 -15.43 -0.62 36.08
CA ARG A 215 -16.29 0.29 35.28
C ARG A 215 -17.20 -0.46 34.32
N LYS A 216 -16.66 -1.42 33.54
CA LYS A 216 -17.48 -2.25 32.62
C LYS A 216 -18.55 -3.06 33.35
N ALA A 217 -18.25 -3.57 34.54
CA ALA A 217 -19.22 -4.29 35.37
C ALA A 217 -20.32 -3.36 35.89
N GLU A 218 -19.97 -2.12 36.23
CA GLU A 218 -20.89 -1.06 36.65
C GLU A 218 -21.80 -0.62 35.50
N ASP A 219 -21.24 -0.29 34.33
CA ASP A 219 -22.02 0.05 33.12
C ASP A 219 -22.98 -1.08 32.72
N LYS A 220 -22.55 -2.34 32.82
CA LYS A 220 -23.41 -3.50 32.54
C LYS A 220 -24.59 -3.56 33.53
N ARG A 221 -24.34 -3.35 34.83
CA ARG A 221 -25.39 -3.31 35.86
C ARG A 221 -26.35 -2.15 35.64
N GLU A 222 -25.84 -0.99 35.25
CA GLU A 222 -26.66 0.18 34.92
C GLU A 222 -27.54 -0.09 33.70
N ARG A 223 -26.98 -0.66 32.63
CA ARG A 223 -27.73 -1.02 31.43
C ARG A 223 -28.82 -2.07 31.70
N GLU A 224 -28.52 -3.05 32.54
CA GLU A 224 -29.51 -4.04 33.01
C GLU A 224 -30.62 -3.38 33.85
N ARG A 225 -30.27 -2.38 34.69
CA ARG A 225 -31.25 -1.62 35.47
C ARG A 225 -32.16 -0.78 34.57
N LEU A 226 -31.61 -0.10 33.57
CA LEU A 226 -32.37 0.65 32.57
C LEU A 226 -33.28 -0.27 31.74
N ALA A 227 -32.78 -1.43 31.31
CA ALA A 227 -33.59 -2.41 30.57
C ALA A 227 -34.74 -2.99 31.42
N LYS A 228 -34.53 -3.21 32.72
CA LYS A 228 -35.60 -3.61 33.65
C LYS A 228 -36.63 -2.50 33.82
N LYS A 229 -36.20 -1.25 33.91
CA LYS A 229 -37.10 -0.09 34.00
C LYS A 229 -37.98 0.04 32.75
N ALA A 230 -37.37 -0.03 31.57
CA ALA A 230 -38.09 0.01 30.29
C ALA A 230 -39.13 -1.13 30.15
N ARG A 231 -38.81 -2.34 30.61
CA ARG A 231 -39.77 -3.47 30.62
C ARG A 231 -40.92 -3.30 31.61
N ILE A 232 -40.73 -2.52 32.68
CA ILE A 232 -41.81 -2.22 33.64
C ILE A 232 -42.70 -1.13 33.05
N GLU A 233 -42.11 -0.08 32.46
CA GLU A 233 -42.85 0.98 31.74
C GLU A 233 -43.67 0.38 30.59
N GLU A 234 -43.09 -0.48 29.74
CA GLU A 234 -43.81 -1.17 28.64
C GLU A 234 -44.97 -2.03 29.15
N LYS A 235 -44.82 -2.69 30.32
CA LYS A 235 -45.90 -3.46 30.94
C LYS A 235 -46.98 -2.57 31.55
N GLN A 236 -46.59 -1.41 32.07
CA GLN A 236 -47.52 -0.43 32.65
C GLN A 236 -48.35 0.23 31.54
N ASP A 237 -47.74 0.56 30.40
CA ASP A 237 -48.41 1.05 29.19
C ASP A 237 -49.38 0.00 28.60
N LEU A 238 -49.00 -1.29 28.66
CA LEU A 238 -49.89 -2.42 28.29
C LEU A 238 -51.08 -2.58 29.26
N CYS A 239 -50.93 -2.22 30.54
CA CYS A 239 -52.02 -2.28 31.51
C CYS A 239 -52.97 -1.08 31.40
N ASP A 240 -52.47 0.12 31.06
CA ASP A 240 -53.29 1.32 30.87
C ASP A 240 -54.21 1.25 29.63
N LEU A 241 -53.89 0.39 28.65
CA LEU A 241 -54.77 0.07 27.52
C LEU A 241 -55.99 -0.81 27.88
N THR A 242 -56.04 -1.37 29.10
CA THR A 242 -57.13 -2.26 29.55
C THR A 242 -58.21 -1.56 30.37
N THR A 243 -58.09 -0.26 30.61
CA THR A 243 -59.19 0.54 31.17
C THR A 243 -59.90 1.19 30.00
N PRO A 244 -61.12 0.77 29.60
CA PRO A 244 -61.84 1.46 28.55
C PRO A 244 -62.18 2.86 29.07
N SER A 245 -61.44 3.87 28.62
CA SER A 245 -61.91 5.26 28.69
C SER A 245 -63.32 5.28 28.10
N LEU A 246 -64.31 5.66 28.91
CA LEU A 246 -65.70 5.73 28.50
C LEU A 246 -65.80 6.59 27.24
N LEU A 247 -66.02 5.95 26.09
CA LEU A 247 -66.03 6.60 24.77
C LEU A 247 -67.28 7.47 24.54
N GLN A 248 -68.22 7.46 25.49
CA GLN A 248 -69.47 8.20 25.44
C GLN A 248 -69.69 8.93 26.77
N ASP A 249 -69.89 10.24 26.68
CA ASP A 249 -70.11 11.10 27.84
C ASP A 249 -71.54 10.88 28.40
N PRO A 250 -71.72 10.48 29.68
CA PRO A 250 -73.02 10.06 30.21
C PRO A 250 -74.11 11.14 30.21
N ASN A 251 -73.74 12.42 30.16
CA ASN A 251 -74.70 13.53 30.25
C ASN A 251 -75.17 14.06 28.90
N THR A 252 -74.40 13.85 27.83
CA THR A 252 -74.65 14.44 26.50
C THR A 252 -74.83 13.39 25.41
N GLY A 253 -74.53 12.11 25.70
CA GLY A 253 -74.72 11.00 24.76
C GLY A 253 -73.85 11.08 23.50
N ALA A 254 -72.91 12.03 23.44
CA ALA A 254 -72.02 12.23 22.31
C ALA A 254 -70.80 11.30 22.38
N TRP A 255 -70.39 10.78 21.23
CA TRP A 255 -69.18 9.98 21.09
C TRP A 255 -67.98 10.91 20.97
N ASN A 256 -67.06 10.85 21.92
CA ASN A 256 -65.82 11.63 21.85
C ASN A 256 -64.78 10.86 21.02
N LEU A 257 -64.90 10.97 19.70
CA LEU A 257 -63.86 10.52 18.76
C LEU A 257 -62.85 11.66 18.59
N THR A 258 -61.84 11.74 19.45
CA THR A 258 -60.62 12.47 19.12
C THR A 258 -59.83 11.68 18.08
N PRO A 259 -59.60 12.20 16.87
CA PRO A 259 -58.71 11.56 15.91
C PRO A 259 -57.30 11.61 16.49
N SER A 260 -56.68 10.44 16.64
CA SER A 260 -55.23 10.33 16.81
C SER A 260 -54.55 10.71 15.49
N ASN A 261 -54.51 12.01 15.18
CA ASN A 261 -53.56 12.57 14.24
C ASN A 261 -52.51 13.33 15.04
N SER A 262 -51.42 12.63 15.29
CA SER A 262 -50.14 13.15 15.75
C SER A 262 -49.56 14.12 14.72
N ALA A 263 -49.88 15.40 14.85
CA ALA A 263 -49.15 16.49 14.22
C ALA A 263 -49.43 17.81 14.94
N LEU A 264 -48.50 18.24 15.80
CA LEU A 264 -47.90 19.58 15.84
C LEU A 264 -47.14 19.77 17.17
N ASP A 265 -45.83 19.93 17.03
CA ASP A 265 -45.02 20.96 17.66
C ASP A 265 -45.44 21.41 19.06
N ASN A 266 -44.79 20.84 20.06
CA ASN A 266 -44.30 21.61 21.18
C ASN A 266 -42.93 21.11 21.59
N GLU A 267 -41.95 21.94 21.30
CA GLU A 267 -40.56 21.83 21.74
C GLU A 267 -40.55 21.83 23.28
N THR A 268 -40.35 20.66 23.87
CA THR A 268 -39.87 20.55 25.24
C THR A 268 -38.85 19.44 25.27
N GLU A 269 -37.60 19.88 25.44
CA GLU A 269 -36.36 19.13 25.40
C GLU A 269 -36.40 17.90 26.33
N LEU A 270 -36.83 16.74 25.81
CA LEU A 270 -36.42 15.46 26.40
C LEU A 270 -34.98 15.19 25.96
N GLN A 271 -34.05 15.55 26.83
CA GLN A 271 -32.68 15.05 26.82
C GLN A 271 -32.71 13.53 27.01
N THR A 272 -32.84 12.82 25.89
CA THR A 272 -32.39 11.45 25.78
C THR A 272 -30.88 11.48 25.94
N SER A 273 -30.40 11.11 27.12
CA SER A 273 -28.99 10.89 27.41
C SER A 273 -28.48 9.70 26.61
N SER A 274 -28.23 9.98 25.33
CA SER A 274 -27.18 9.36 24.55
C SER A 274 -25.97 9.19 25.48
N PRO A 275 -25.33 8.01 25.58
CA PRO A 275 -24.12 7.87 26.38
C PRO A 275 -23.17 8.95 25.90
N SER A 276 -22.85 9.89 26.81
CA SER A 276 -22.07 11.08 26.52
C SER A 276 -20.90 10.67 25.65
N ARG A 277 -20.92 11.07 24.37
CA ARG A 277 -19.70 11.06 23.57
C ARG A 277 -18.70 11.85 24.41
N PRO A 278 -17.54 11.29 24.76
CA PRO A 278 -16.52 12.08 25.44
C PRO A 278 -16.30 13.32 24.58
N ASN A 279 -16.36 14.50 25.21
CA ASN A 279 -16.04 15.77 24.57
C ASN A 279 -14.77 15.58 23.72
N PRO A 280 -14.72 16.11 22.48
CA PRO A 280 -13.50 16.03 21.68
C PRO A 280 -12.33 16.60 22.48
N LYS A 281 -11.38 15.74 22.87
CA LYS A 281 -10.14 16.14 23.56
C LYS A 281 -9.14 16.81 22.60
N PHE A 282 -9.64 17.43 21.52
CA PHE A 282 -8.83 17.93 20.40
C PHE A 282 -8.44 19.42 20.41
N PRO A 283 -8.60 20.24 21.48
CA PRO A 283 -8.32 21.67 21.36
C PRO A 283 -6.82 21.98 21.21
N ASP A 284 -5.93 21.03 21.47
CA ASP A 284 -4.49 21.29 21.51
C ASP A 284 -3.73 20.89 20.24
N TYR A 285 -4.37 20.24 19.25
CA TYR A 285 -3.68 19.74 18.06
C TYR A 285 -4.42 20.03 16.74
N LYS A 286 -3.68 20.48 15.73
CA LYS A 286 -4.13 20.62 14.34
C LYS A 286 -3.61 19.44 13.51
N PHE A 287 -4.51 18.89 12.69
CA PHE A 287 -4.21 17.75 11.82
C PHE A 287 -4.03 18.22 10.38
N TYR A 288 -3.02 17.65 9.72
CA TYR A 288 -2.71 17.95 8.32
C TYR A 288 -2.42 16.66 7.54
N LEU A 289 -3.00 16.53 6.35
CA LEU A 289 -2.68 15.45 5.42
C LEU A 289 -1.54 15.88 4.50
N HIS A 290 -0.53 15.02 4.32
CA HIS A 290 0.56 15.26 3.39
C HIS A 290 0.14 15.01 1.94
N ARG A 291 0.46 15.95 1.04
CA ARG A 291 0.22 15.81 -0.40
C ARG A 291 1.42 15.18 -1.12
N PRO A 292 1.28 13.99 -1.73
CA PRO A 292 2.35 13.36 -2.50
C PRO A 292 2.57 14.04 -3.86
N LEU A 293 3.68 13.71 -4.51
CA LEU A 293 4.07 14.19 -5.86
C LEU A 293 4.22 15.71 -5.98
N THR A 294 4.79 16.34 -4.98
CA THR A 294 5.16 17.76 -5.03
C THR A 294 6.60 17.90 -5.52
N PRO A 295 6.91 18.85 -6.43
CA PRO A 295 8.28 19.05 -6.90
C PRO A 295 9.22 19.38 -5.75
N ALA A 296 10.45 18.87 -5.79
CA ALA A 296 11.45 19.07 -4.75
C ALA A 296 11.82 20.54 -4.50
N SER A 297 11.47 21.44 -5.44
CA SER A 297 11.62 22.89 -5.28
C SER A 297 10.70 23.48 -4.22
N PHE A 298 9.59 22.81 -3.89
CA PHE A 298 8.63 23.27 -2.90
C PHE A 298 8.86 22.58 -1.54
N PRO A 299 8.64 23.30 -0.42
CA PRO A 299 8.54 22.69 0.90
C PRO A 299 7.41 21.64 0.94
N LYS A 300 7.41 20.79 1.97
CA LYS A 300 6.40 19.72 2.10
C LYS A 300 4.99 20.31 2.19
N VAL A 301 4.11 19.89 1.29
CA VAL A 301 2.77 20.46 1.19
C VAL A 301 1.79 19.72 2.09
N LEU A 302 1.10 20.47 2.94
CA LEU A 302 0.19 19.99 3.95
C LEU A 302 -1.22 20.57 3.76
N ALA A 303 -2.22 19.70 3.86
CA ALA A 303 -3.63 20.04 3.69
C ALA A 303 -4.35 19.93 5.04
N PRO A 304 -4.95 21.00 5.59
CA PRO A 304 -5.66 20.92 6.86
C PRO A 304 -6.83 19.93 6.78
N ILE A 305 -7.03 19.14 7.84
CA ILE A 305 -8.10 18.15 7.94
C ILE A 305 -8.84 18.26 9.28
N CYS A 306 -10.15 18.01 9.25
CA CYS A 306 -10.98 18.06 10.45
C CYS A 306 -10.94 16.71 11.20
N PRO A 307 -10.69 16.68 12.52
CA PRO A 307 -10.60 15.42 13.28
C PRO A 307 -11.95 14.71 13.45
N THR A 308 -13.07 15.44 13.32
CA THR A 308 -14.43 14.92 13.53
C THR A 308 -14.99 14.14 12.35
N LYS A 309 -14.38 14.26 11.17
CA LYS A 309 -14.84 13.62 9.94
C LYS A 309 -14.23 12.23 9.78
N PRO A 310 -14.94 11.29 9.10
CA PRO A 310 -14.41 9.96 8.85
C PRO A 310 -13.21 10.02 7.90
N LEU A 311 -12.24 9.14 8.13
CA LEU A 311 -10.97 9.14 7.37
C LEU A 311 -11.20 9.01 5.86
N THR A 312 -12.13 8.16 5.41
CA THR A 312 -12.38 7.98 3.97
C THR A 312 -12.89 9.26 3.29
N GLU A 313 -13.74 10.03 3.97
CA GLU A 313 -14.25 11.30 3.45
C GLU A 313 -13.14 12.35 3.36
N LEU A 314 -12.23 12.38 4.34
CA LEU A 314 -11.07 13.29 4.32
C LEU A 314 -10.10 13.01 3.15
N LEU A 315 -10.11 11.78 2.64
CA LEU A 315 -9.26 11.34 1.53
C LEU A 315 -9.92 11.51 0.15
N ARG A 316 -11.23 11.81 0.10
CA ARG A 316 -12.00 12.00 -1.13
C ARG A 316 -11.34 13.05 -2.03
N GLN A 317 -11.24 12.76 -3.33
CA GLN A 317 -10.63 13.64 -4.35
C GLN A 317 -9.14 13.97 -4.13
N ARG A 318 -8.43 13.23 -3.27
CA ARG A 318 -7.00 13.46 -3.01
C ARG A 318 -6.12 12.35 -3.60
N TYR A 319 -4.84 12.69 -3.73
CA TYR A 319 -3.78 11.75 -4.13
C TYR A 319 -3.13 11.16 -2.89
N ILE A 320 -2.93 9.84 -2.89
CA ILE A 320 -2.28 9.10 -1.80
C ILE A 320 -1.19 8.23 -2.41
N LEU A 321 -0.02 8.19 -1.78
CA LEU A 321 1.04 7.24 -2.11
C LEU A 321 0.95 6.08 -1.12
N GLU A 322 0.55 4.88 -1.54
CA GLU A 322 0.25 3.66 -0.75
C GLU A 322 -0.77 3.80 0.39
N PHE A 323 -0.50 4.67 1.35
CA PHE A 323 -1.33 4.94 2.51
C PHE A 323 -1.21 6.43 2.90
N PRO A 324 -2.20 7.02 3.60
CA PRO A 324 -2.15 8.42 4.02
C PRO A 324 -1.08 8.69 5.07
N THR A 325 -0.42 9.85 4.94
CA THR A 325 0.53 10.39 5.94
C THR A 325 -0.08 11.63 6.57
N ILE A 326 -0.19 11.62 7.89
CA ILE A 326 -0.85 12.66 8.68
C ILE A 326 0.18 13.29 9.62
N HIS A 327 0.30 14.61 9.52
CA HIS A 327 1.07 15.44 10.41
C HIS A 327 0.17 15.99 11.51
N VAL A 328 0.64 15.90 12.75
CA VAL A 328 -0.05 16.45 13.91
C VAL A 328 0.84 17.52 14.51
N LEU A 329 0.36 18.76 14.50
CA LEU A 329 1.07 19.93 15.01
C LEU A 329 0.31 20.51 16.20
N PRO A 330 1.02 21.03 17.22
CA PRO A 330 0.37 21.67 18.36
C PRO A 330 -0.34 22.97 17.93
N ASN A 331 -1.53 23.21 18.48
CA ASN A 331 -2.40 24.35 18.18
C ASN A 331 -1.76 25.71 18.53
N THR A 332 -0.73 25.70 19.38
CA THR A 332 0.08 26.88 19.75
C THR A 332 0.88 27.47 18.59
N THR A 333 1.02 26.73 17.49
CA THR A 333 1.65 27.23 16.26
C THR A 333 0.60 27.92 15.39
N GLU A 334 0.62 29.25 15.38
CA GLU A 334 -0.23 30.08 14.51
C GLU A 334 0.14 29.95 13.02
N GLY A 335 1.35 29.44 12.72
CA GLY A 335 1.84 29.16 11.37
C GLY A 335 2.49 27.78 11.25
N LEU A 336 2.63 27.29 10.01
CA LEU A 336 3.33 26.03 9.76
C LEU A 336 4.83 26.17 10.05
N PRO A 337 5.49 25.13 10.61
CA PRO A 337 6.93 25.14 10.83
C PRO A 337 7.73 25.37 9.54
N LYS A 338 8.96 25.90 9.66
CA LYS A 338 9.87 26.14 8.52
C LYS A 338 10.08 24.84 7.74
N GLY A 339 9.73 24.83 6.45
CA GLY A 339 9.82 23.66 5.59
C GLY A 339 8.48 22.99 5.24
N PHE A 340 7.36 23.52 5.72
CA PHE A 340 6.02 23.13 5.30
C PHE A 340 5.29 24.28 4.59
N MET A 341 4.37 23.94 3.68
CA MET A 341 3.56 24.87 2.91
C MET A 341 2.09 24.40 2.91
N LEU A 342 1.13 25.32 2.96
CA LEU A 342 -0.28 24.93 2.88
C LEU A 342 -0.67 24.51 1.46
N GLU A 343 -1.58 23.55 1.35
CA GLU A 343 -2.07 23.07 0.04
C GLU A 343 -2.70 24.20 -0.79
N SER A 344 -3.44 25.13 -0.17
CA SER A 344 -4.01 26.29 -0.89
C SER A 344 -2.95 27.15 -1.55
N ASP A 345 -1.83 27.35 -0.87
CA ASP A 345 -0.78 28.26 -1.32
C ASP A 345 0.06 27.60 -2.41
N TYR A 346 0.27 26.29 -2.27
CA TYR A 346 0.86 25.47 -3.32
C TYR A 346 0.00 25.49 -4.60
N LEU A 347 -1.31 25.28 -4.50
CA LEU A 347 -2.21 25.30 -5.66
C LEU A 347 -2.24 26.67 -6.35
N LYS A 348 -2.17 27.77 -5.58
CA LYS A 348 -2.02 29.13 -6.14
C LYS A 348 -0.68 29.29 -6.88
N ALA A 349 0.42 28.81 -6.29
CA ALA A 349 1.76 28.93 -6.87
C ALA A 349 1.94 28.09 -8.15
N VAL A 350 1.30 26.92 -8.23
CA VAL A 350 1.34 26.04 -9.41
C VAL A 350 0.32 26.47 -10.47
N GLY A 351 -0.88 26.89 -10.06
CA GLY A 351 -1.94 27.33 -10.97
C GLY A 351 -1.58 28.59 -11.77
N ASN A 352 -0.68 29.43 -11.25
CA ASN A 352 -0.16 30.62 -11.94
C ASN A 352 1.00 30.35 -12.91
N LYS A 353 1.51 29.11 -12.99
CA LYS A 353 2.52 28.76 -13.99
C LYS A 353 1.81 28.21 -15.23
N PRO A 354 2.06 28.74 -16.45
CA PRO A 354 1.64 28.05 -17.65
C PRO A 354 2.24 26.64 -17.61
N ARG A 355 1.43 25.62 -17.93
CA ARG A 355 1.86 24.22 -18.01
C ARG A 355 2.96 24.08 -19.06
N GLY A 356 4.19 24.36 -18.68
CA GLY A 356 5.37 23.94 -19.43
C GLY A 356 5.48 22.43 -19.27
N ASN A 357 5.52 21.72 -20.39
CA ASN A 357 5.90 20.32 -20.48
C ASN A 357 7.10 20.03 -19.57
N THR A 358 6.85 19.42 -18.42
CA THR A 358 7.85 18.64 -17.70
C THR A 358 7.18 17.36 -17.28
N ASP A 359 7.56 16.32 -18.01
CA ASP A 359 7.05 14.96 -17.98
C ASP A 359 7.07 14.35 -16.58
N THR A 360 5.90 13.96 -16.08
CA THR A 360 5.69 12.72 -15.31
C THR A 360 4.19 12.38 -15.36
N GLU A 361 3.63 12.27 -16.56
CA GLU A 361 2.40 11.50 -16.74
C GLU A 361 2.82 10.02 -16.84
N MET A 362 2.86 9.33 -15.71
CA MET A 362 2.95 7.88 -15.71
C MET A 362 1.60 7.35 -16.20
N GLY A 363 1.59 6.84 -17.43
CA GLY A 363 0.44 6.22 -18.07
C GLY A 363 -0.17 5.17 -17.16
N GLY A 364 -1.41 5.42 -16.74
CA GLY A 364 -2.27 4.37 -16.23
C GLY A 364 -2.57 3.45 -17.39
N THR A 365 -2.17 2.19 -17.29
CA THR A 365 -2.71 1.10 -18.10
C THR A 365 -4.20 0.98 -17.78
N ASN A 366 -5.02 1.77 -18.46
CA ASN A 366 -6.43 1.52 -18.61
C ASN A 366 -6.56 0.48 -19.72
N GLU A 367 -6.63 -0.79 -19.31
CA GLU A 367 -7.20 -1.82 -20.16
C GLU A 367 -8.62 -1.37 -20.50
N SER A 368 -8.80 -1.03 -21.77
CA SER A 368 -10.07 -0.62 -22.35
C SER A 368 -10.78 -1.91 -22.75
N ASP A 369 -11.59 -2.44 -21.84
CA ASP A 369 -12.59 -3.45 -22.19
C ASP A 369 -13.57 -2.80 -23.17
N SER A 370 -13.44 -3.19 -24.43
CA SER A 370 -14.35 -2.82 -25.51
C SER A 370 -15.46 -3.86 -25.53
N ASP A 371 -16.59 -3.53 -24.91
CA ASP A 371 -17.83 -4.30 -24.99
C ASP A 371 -18.46 -4.12 -26.38
N GLU A 372 -18.06 -4.96 -27.35
CA GLU A 372 -18.82 -5.13 -28.59
C GLU A 372 -19.84 -6.25 -28.38
N SER A 373 -21.09 -5.82 -28.16
CA SER A 373 -22.27 -6.66 -28.17
C SER A 373 -22.64 -6.96 -29.62
N SER A 374 -22.55 -8.22 -30.06
CA SER A 374 -23.26 -8.67 -31.26
C SER A 374 -24.07 -9.92 -30.96
N SER A 375 -25.37 -9.69 -30.83
CA SER A 375 -26.43 -10.66 -30.74
C SER A 375 -26.70 -11.27 -32.12
N SER A 376 -26.77 -12.61 -32.16
CA SER A 376 -27.65 -13.48 -32.96
C SER A 376 -28.03 -13.08 -34.40
N GLU A 377 -27.86 -14.02 -35.35
CA GLU A 377 -28.99 -14.83 -35.86
C GLU A 377 -28.50 -15.95 -36.79
N GLU A 378 -29.01 -17.16 -36.52
CA GLU A 378 -28.94 -18.36 -37.34
C GLU A 378 -29.86 -18.16 -38.57
N SER A 379 -29.41 -18.57 -39.77
CA SER A 379 -30.35 -19.01 -40.81
C SER A 379 -29.67 -19.96 -41.78
N ASP A 380 -30.08 -21.22 -41.70
CA ASP A 380 -30.01 -22.26 -42.72
C ASP A 380 -30.57 -21.77 -44.06
N SER A 381 -29.95 -22.15 -45.18
CA SER A 381 -30.61 -22.42 -46.47
C SER A 381 -29.67 -23.11 -47.47
N ASP A 382 -30.22 -24.20 -47.98
CA ASP A 382 -29.78 -25.24 -48.92
C ASP A 382 -29.30 -24.76 -50.31
N GLU A 383 -28.46 -25.59 -50.97
CA GLU A 383 -28.63 -26.14 -52.33
C GLU A 383 -27.31 -26.46 -53.09
N SER A 384 -27.11 -27.76 -53.34
CA SER A 384 -26.98 -28.38 -54.68
C SER A 384 -25.76 -28.17 -55.60
N VAL A 385 -25.02 -29.28 -55.80
CA VAL A 385 -24.33 -29.83 -57.02
C VAL A 385 -23.44 -28.95 -57.91
N GLU A 386 -22.20 -29.41 -58.18
CA GLU A 386 -21.84 -30.08 -59.45
C GLU A 386 -20.40 -30.63 -59.46
N GLU A 387 -20.24 -31.71 -60.22
CA GLU A 387 -19.03 -32.49 -60.48
C GLU A 387 -18.01 -31.73 -61.36
N GLY A 388 -16.74 -32.14 -61.31
CA GLY A 388 -15.70 -31.64 -62.22
C GLY A 388 -14.40 -32.44 -62.14
N GLU A 389 -14.31 -33.44 -63.01
CA GLU A 389 -13.18 -34.33 -63.30
C GLU A 389 -11.85 -33.65 -63.71
N VAL A 390 -10.74 -34.33 -63.35
CA VAL A 390 -9.56 -34.71 -64.17
C VAL A 390 -8.68 -33.59 -64.78
N VAL A 391 -7.41 -33.51 -64.35
CA VAL A 391 -6.22 -34.22 -64.91
C VAL A 391 -5.16 -34.35 -63.82
#